data_AF-A0A7L4I2H3-F1
#
_entry.id   AF-A0A7L4I2H3-F1
#
_cell.length_a   1.000
_cell.length_b   1.000
_cell.length_c   1.000
_cell.angle_alpha   90.00
_cell.angle_beta   90.00
_cell.angle_gamma   90.00
#
_symmetry.space_group_name_H-M   'P 1'
#
loop_
_entity.id
_entity.type
_entity.pdbx_description
1 polymer ?
#
loop_
_entity_poly.entity_id
_entity_poly.type
_entity_poly.pdbx_seq_one_letter_code
_entity_poly.pdbx_strand_id
1 'polypeptide(L)'
;MAFNYHRELQAWVVPLLLVGFFAYLLSHSFLSVFEAAADAMLLCLAIDMETNDGSAEKPYLADQELLTFVSQSNKLTGGQNKRSPRPFQDSEDGTELQPMV
;
A
#
# COMPACT_ATOMS: atom_id res chain seq x y z
N MET A 1 -48.96 24.03 19.54
CA MET A 1 -48.33 23.32 18.40
C MET A 1 -46.84 23.02 18.58
N ALA A 2 -46.09 23.71 19.46
CA ALA A 2 -44.63 23.52 19.61
C ALA A 2 -44.19 22.12 20.09
N PHE A 3 -45.02 21.42 20.89
CA PHE A 3 -44.68 20.10 21.42
C PHE A 3 -44.65 18.99 20.36
N ASN A 4 -45.37 19.16 19.24
CA ASN A 4 -45.43 18.15 18.18
C ASN A 4 -44.15 18.15 17.32
N TYR A 5 -43.53 19.33 17.15
CA TYR A 5 -42.29 19.49 16.38
C TYR A 5 -41.13 18.64 16.94
N HIS A 6 -41.05 18.52 18.27
CA HIS A 6 -40.02 17.72 18.92
C HIS A 6 -40.20 16.20 18.69
N ARG A 7 -41.47 15.72 18.61
CA ARG A 7 -41.76 14.30 18.29
C ARG A 7 -41.47 13.97 16.84
N GLU A 8 -41.87 14.84 15.92
CA GLU A 8 -41.61 14.69 14.50
C GLU A 8 -40.10 14.71 14.21
N LEU A 9 -39.35 15.65 14.80
CA LEU A 9 -37.90 15.72 14.62
C LEU A 9 -37.21 14.44 15.15
N GLN A 10 -37.59 13.97 16.33
CA GLN A 10 -37.01 12.75 16.91
C GLN A 10 -37.31 11.50 16.07
N ALA A 11 -38.51 11.41 15.47
CA ALA A 11 -38.91 10.28 14.64
C ALA A 11 -38.06 10.14 13.37
N TRP A 12 -37.52 11.23 12.83
CA TRP A 12 -36.66 11.21 11.64
C TRP A 12 -35.17 11.24 11.96
N VAL A 13 -34.78 12.03 12.96
CA VAL A 13 -33.36 12.19 13.34
C VAL A 13 -32.79 10.91 13.93
N VAL A 14 -33.55 10.16 14.73
CA VAL A 14 -33.05 8.93 15.35
C VAL A 14 -32.70 7.86 14.29
N PRO A 15 -33.58 7.53 13.31
CA PRO A 15 -33.22 6.63 12.21
C PRO A 15 -32.06 7.15 11.36
N LEU A 16 -32.00 8.45 11.07
CA LEU A 16 -30.91 9.05 10.29
C LEU A 16 -29.56 8.90 11.01
N LEU A 17 -29.52 9.18 12.32
CA LEU A 17 -28.32 8.99 13.12
C LEU A 17 -27.93 7.52 13.22
N LEU A 18 -28.90 6.62 13.34
CA LEU A 18 -28.67 5.18 13.40
C LEU A 18 -28.04 4.67 12.09
N VAL A 19 -28.60 5.06 10.94
CA VAL A 19 -28.05 4.71 9.62
C VAL A 19 -26.66 5.31 9.44
N GLY A 20 -26.45 6.57 9.82
CA GLY A 20 -25.14 7.22 9.75
C GLY A 20 -24.10 6.53 10.63
N PHE A 21 -24.48 6.12 11.84
CA PHE A 21 -23.62 5.40 12.77
C PHE A 21 -23.21 4.03 12.21
N PHE A 22 -24.16 3.24 11.69
CA PHE A 22 -23.82 1.96 11.07
C PHE A 22 -22.97 2.14 9.82
N ALA A 23 -23.27 3.12 8.96
CA ALA A 23 -22.47 3.43 7.79
C ALA A 23 -21.02 3.81 8.18
N TYR A 24 -20.84 4.60 9.25
CA TYR A 24 -19.53 4.94 9.79
C TYR A 24 -18.77 3.71 10.30
N LEU A 25 -19.41 2.84 11.07
CA LEU A 25 -18.77 1.62 11.56
C LEU A 25 -18.33 0.71 10.42
N LEU A 26 -19.20 0.53 9.42
CA LEU A 26 -18.87 -0.27 8.23
C LEU A 26 -17.69 0.36 7.49
N SER A 27 -17.80 1.64 7.09
CA SER A 27 -16.76 2.30 6.31
C SER A 27 -15.42 2.32 7.04
N HIS A 28 -15.40 2.59 8.35
CA HIS A 28 -14.20 2.56 9.16
C HIS A 28 -13.57 1.16 9.21
N SER A 29 -14.38 0.12 9.39
CA SER A 29 -13.90 -1.26 9.42
C SER A 29 -13.30 -1.68 8.07
N PHE A 30 -13.98 -1.35 6.97
CA PHE A 30 -13.47 -1.63 5.62
C PHE A 30 -12.18 -0.86 5.31
N LEU A 31 -12.14 0.43 5.63
CA LEU A 31 -10.95 1.25 5.41
C LEU A 31 -9.75 0.75 6.21
N SER A 32 -9.94 0.36 7.47
CA SER A 32 -8.87 -0.16 8.32
C SER A 32 -8.28 -1.47 7.77
N VAL A 33 -9.12 -2.40 7.33
CA VAL A 33 -8.65 -3.66 6.72
C VAL A 33 -8.00 -3.39 5.35
N PHE A 34 -8.58 -2.48 4.56
CA PHE A 34 -8.02 -2.09 3.27
C PHE A 34 -6.63 -1.45 3.42
N GLU A 35 -6.44 -0.56 4.38
CA GLU A 35 -5.15 0.07 4.69
C GLU A 35 -4.10 -1.00 5.04
N ALA A 36 -4.42 -1.90 5.96
CA ALA A 36 -3.51 -2.99 6.34
C ALA A 36 -3.17 -3.92 5.15
N ALA A 37 -4.14 -4.22 4.28
CA ALA A 37 -3.92 -5.03 3.10
C ALA A 37 -3.10 -4.29 2.04
N ALA A 38 -3.36 -3.00 1.82
CA ALA A 38 -2.62 -2.15 0.91
C ALA A 38 -1.16 -2.00 1.35
N ASP A 39 -0.92 -1.77 2.64
CA ASP A 39 0.43 -1.69 3.21
C ASP A 39 1.20 -3.00 3.00
N ALA A 40 0.56 -4.15 3.24
CA ALA A 40 1.18 -5.46 2.98
C ALA A 40 1.49 -5.67 1.50
N MET A 41 0.56 -5.32 0.59
CA MET A 41 0.79 -5.42 -0.85
C MET A 41 1.93 -4.50 -1.31
N LEU A 42 2.01 -3.28 -0.79
CA LEU A 42 3.07 -2.33 -1.11
C LEU A 42 4.42 -2.75 -0.52
N LEU A 43 4.45 -3.34 0.68
CA LEU A 43 5.66 -3.90 1.26
C LEU A 43 6.17 -5.09 0.43
N CYS A 44 5.27 -6.00 0.05
CA CYS A 44 5.62 -7.12 -0.83
C CYS A 44 6.12 -6.60 -2.19
N LEU A 45 5.48 -5.57 -2.75
CA LEU A 45 5.94 -4.92 -3.98
C LEU A 45 7.34 -4.33 -3.81
N ALA A 46 7.61 -3.63 -2.72
CA ALA A 46 8.92 -3.04 -2.47
C ALA A 46 10.01 -4.12 -2.37
N ILE A 47 9.72 -5.23 -1.68
CA ILE A 47 10.64 -6.37 -1.58
C ILE A 47 10.81 -7.05 -2.95
N ASP A 48 9.73 -7.23 -3.71
CA ASP A 48 9.77 -7.81 -5.07
C ASP A 48 10.64 -6.97 -6.00
N MET A 49 10.54 -5.64 -5.93
CA MET A 49 11.35 -4.71 -6.72
C MET A 49 12.84 -4.69 -6.33
N GLU A 50 13.16 -4.98 -5.07
CA GLU A 50 14.55 -5.06 -4.59
C GLU A 50 15.19 -6.42 -4.92
N THR A 51 14.41 -7.49 -4.90
CA THR A 51 14.91 -8.87 -5.04
C THR A 51 14.89 -9.41 -6.47
N ASN A 52 13.92 -8.97 -7.27
CA ASN A 52 13.76 -9.39 -8.66
C ASN A 52 14.10 -8.21 -9.58
N ASP A 53 14.73 -8.51 -10.72
CA ASP A 53 15.16 -7.51 -11.71
C ASP A 53 14.29 -7.50 -12.98
N GLY A 54 13.35 -8.45 -13.09
CA GLY A 54 12.49 -8.62 -14.26
C GLY A 54 13.12 -9.46 -15.37
N SER A 55 14.26 -10.10 -15.12
CA SER A 55 14.90 -11.03 -16.06
C SER A 55 14.09 -12.32 -16.23
N ALA A 56 14.40 -13.12 -17.25
CA ALA A 56 13.75 -14.42 -17.45
C ALA A 56 14.05 -15.42 -16.32
N GLU A 57 15.14 -15.21 -15.59
CA GLU A 57 15.53 -16.05 -14.44
C GLU A 57 14.88 -15.54 -13.13
N LYS A 58 14.65 -14.23 -13.00
CA LYS A 58 14.02 -13.59 -11.83
C LYS A 58 12.96 -12.56 -12.25
N PRO A 59 11.80 -13.01 -12.76
CA PRO A 59 10.72 -12.12 -13.15
C PRO A 59 10.08 -11.47 -11.91
N TYR A 60 9.55 -10.26 -12.06
CA TYR A 60 8.73 -9.64 -11.03
C TYR A 60 7.47 -10.48 -10.77
N LEU A 61 7.14 -10.66 -9.49
CA LEU A 61 5.95 -11.38 -9.05
C LEU A 61 4.74 -10.47 -8.92
N ALA A 62 4.97 -9.17 -8.70
CA ALA A 62 3.92 -8.18 -8.60
C ALA A 62 3.19 -7.95 -9.93
N ASP A 63 1.99 -7.38 -9.82
CA ASP A 63 1.16 -7.08 -10.98
C ASP A 63 1.85 -6.09 -11.94
N GLN A 64 1.77 -6.39 -13.23
CA GLN A 64 2.46 -5.61 -14.27
C GLN A 64 1.90 -4.20 -14.40
N GLU A 65 0.59 -4.00 -14.23
CA GLU A 65 -0.02 -2.67 -14.30
C GLU A 65 0.48 -1.80 -13.14
N LEU A 66 0.49 -2.36 -11.93
CA LEU A 66 1.03 -1.69 -10.74
C LEU A 66 2.51 -1.32 -10.89
N LEU A 67 3.34 -2.23 -11.40
CA LEU A 67 4.76 -1.99 -11.67
C LEU A 67 4.96 -0.87 -12.70
N THR A 68 4.18 -0.88 -13.79
CA THR A 68 4.27 0.19 -14.79
C THR A 68 3.87 1.54 -14.21
N PHE A 69 2.80 1.61 -13.41
CA PHE A 69 2.37 2.83 -12.74
C PHE A 69 3.45 3.39 -11.78
N VAL A 70 4.06 2.53 -10.97
CA VAL A 70 5.14 2.91 -10.05
C VAL A 70 6.36 3.39 -10.82
N SER A 71 6.76 2.71 -11.89
CA SER A 71 7.89 3.13 -12.73
C SER A 71 7.66 4.49 -13.40
N GLN A 72 6.43 4.77 -13.86
CA GLN A 72 6.05 6.07 -14.41
C GLN A 72 6.09 7.16 -13.34
N SER A 73 5.53 6.89 -12.16
CA SER A 73 5.53 7.79 -11.00
C SER A 73 6.96 8.14 -10.55
N ASN A 74 7.85 7.15 -10.53
CA ASN A 74 9.27 7.33 -10.22
C ASN A 74 10.00 8.17 -11.26
N LYS A 75 9.69 8.01 -12.56
CA LYS A 75 10.30 8.84 -13.63
C LYS A 75 9.86 10.30 -13.55
N LEU A 76 8.58 10.56 -13.23
CA LEU A 76 8.05 11.91 -13.05
C LEU A 76 8.69 12.60 -11.83
N THR A 77 8.89 11.84 -10.75
CA THR A 77 9.51 12.35 -9.50
C THR A 77 11.04 12.47 -9.62
N GLY A 78 11.67 11.55 -10.35
CA GLY A 78 13.13 11.46 -10.56
C GLY A 78 13.73 12.55 -11.43
N GLY A 79 12.91 13.33 -12.16
CA GLY A 79 13.36 14.51 -12.90
C GLY A 79 13.96 15.63 -12.01
N GLN A 80 13.78 15.56 -10.68
CA GLN A 80 14.30 16.55 -9.73
C GLN A 80 15.47 16.05 -8.86
N ASN A 81 15.85 14.77 -8.92
CA ASN A 81 16.87 14.24 -8.01
C ASN A 81 17.94 13.44 -8.76
N LYS A 82 18.83 14.15 -9.47
CA LYS A 82 20.17 13.64 -9.79
C LYS A 82 20.96 13.49 -8.48
N ARG A 83 20.68 12.44 -7.70
CA ARG A 83 21.70 11.87 -6.81
C ARG A 83 22.58 10.99 -7.68
N SER A 84 23.80 11.43 -7.88
CA SER A 84 24.90 10.64 -8.43
C SER A 84 24.87 9.22 -7.83
N PRO A 85 25.05 8.16 -8.63
CA PRO A 85 25.33 6.84 -8.07
C PRO A 85 26.61 6.96 -7.25
N ARG A 86 26.56 6.62 -5.95
CA ARG A 86 27.80 6.26 -5.25
C ARG A 86 28.24 4.92 -5.86
N PRO A 87 29.47 4.79 -6.38
CA PRO A 87 29.95 3.50 -6.86
C PRO A 87 29.90 2.53 -5.67
N PHE A 88 29.12 1.46 -5.81
CA PHE A 88 29.24 0.31 -4.94
C PHE A 88 30.61 -0.30 -5.24
N GLN A 89 31.49 -0.32 -4.24
CA GLN A 89 32.77 -1.01 -4.32
C GLN A 89 32.49 -2.50 -4.24
N ASP A 90 32.67 -3.20 -5.36
CA ASP A 90 32.85 -4.65 -5.35
C ASP A 90 34.06 -4.96 -4.45
N SER A 91 33.77 -5.58 -3.31
CA SER A 91 34.77 -6.31 -2.52
C SER A 91 34.45 -7.78 -2.69
N GLU A 92 35.00 -8.36 -3.76
CA GLU A 92 35.21 -9.80 -3.86
C GLU A 92 36.16 -10.20 -2.73
N ASP A 93 35.63 -10.78 -1.65
CA ASP A 93 36.45 -11.56 -0.73
C ASP A 93 35.74 -12.89 -0.42
N GLY A 94 36.44 -13.96 -0.77
CA GLY A 94 35.92 -15.31 -0.77
C GLY A 94 35.93 -15.90 0.63
N THR A 95 34.95 -16.75 0.90
CA THR A 95 35.15 -17.87 1.82
C THR A 95 34.33 -19.05 1.32
N GLU A 96 34.99 -19.90 0.56
CA GLU A 96 34.48 -21.22 0.20
C GLU A 96 34.12 -22.00 1.47
N LEU A 97 32.86 -22.42 1.58
CA LEU A 97 32.45 -23.37 2.62
C LEU A 97 32.80 -24.78 2.13
N GLN A 98 33.85 -25.35 2.71
CA GLN A 98 34.17 -26.77 2.49
C GLN A 98 33.07 -27.66 3.11
N PRO A 99 32.76 -28.81 2.48
CA PRO A 99 31.78 -29.75 3.03
C PRO A 99 32.36 -30.45 4.27
N MET A 100 31.52 -30.57 5.30
CA MET A 100 31.81 -31.35 6.50
C MET A 100 31.73 -32.84 6.16
N VAL A 101 32.87 -33.53 6.28
CA VAL A 101 32.94 -35.00 6.32
C VAL A 101 32.46 -35.49 7.68
#